data_AF-A0A839Q8Y7-F1
#
_entry.id   AF-A0A839Q8Y7-F1
#
_cell.length_a   1.000
_cell.length_b   1.000
_cell.length_c   1.000
_cell.angle_alpha   90.00
_cell.angle_beta   90.00
_cell.angle_gamma   90.00
#
_symmetry.space_group_name_H-M   'P 1'
#
loop_
_entity.id
_entity.type
_entity.pdbx_description
1 polymer ?
#
loop_
_entity_poly.entity_id
_entity_poly.type
_entity_poly.pdbx_seq_one_letter_code
_entity_poly.pdbx_strand_id
1 'polypeptide(L)'
;MSSTIIAIGLVLILSAVHVRIHRHAAWASSSRARFRILLGYTFTAFSAYWITSASLMWEWALAGAWALAAAAALLTGSSTLRRVAADQAAVALAMETIEPATGAVPR
;
A
#
# COMPACT_ATOMS: atom_id res chain seq x y z
N MET A 1 11.96 6.45 26.85
CA MET A 1 10.52 6.80 26.90
C MET A 1 10.04 7.39 25.58
N SER A 2 10.70 8.41 25.03
CA SER A 2 10.36 9.00 23.72
C SER A 2 10.37 8.00 22.56
N SER A 3 11.39 7.15 22.46
CA SER A 3 11.51 6.11 21.41
C SER A 3 10.36 5.10 21.43
N THR A 4 9.91 4.70 22.62
CA THR A 4 8.76 3.79 22.79
C THR A 4 7.45 4.43 22.31
N ILE A 5 7.23 5.71 22.61
CA ILE A 5 6.04 6.45 22.15
C ILE A 5 6.04 6.56 20.61
N ILE A 6 7.19 6.84 20.01
CA ILE A 6 7.34 6.90 18.55
C ILE A 6 7.04 5.54 17.91
N ALA A 7 7.55 4.45 18.48
CA ALA A 7 7.29 3.10 17.99
C ALA A 7 5.79 2.73 18.07
N ILE A 8 5.11 3.07 19.17
CA ILE A 8 3.67 2.86 19.32
C ILE A 8 2.90 3.65 18.26
N GLY A 9 3.23 4.93 18.07
CA GLY A 9 2.63 5.78 17.03
C GLY A 9 2.79 5.18 15.64
N LEU A 10 3.99 4.68 15.32
CA LEU A 10 4.27 3.97 14.06
C LEU A 10 3.36 2.75 13.87
N VAL A 11 3.18 1.92 14.89
CA VAL A 11 2.30 0.73 14.81
C VAL A 11 0.84 1.13 14.60
N LEU A 12 0.35 2.16 15.29
CA LEU A 12 -1.03 2.63 15.13
C LEU A 12 -1.28 3.21 13.73
N ILE A 13 -0.36 4.03 13.23
CA ILE A 13 -0.43 4.59 11.88
C ILE A 13 -0.38 3.47 10.84
N LEU A 14 0.53 2.50 11.01
CA LEU A 14 0.67 1.37 10.10
C LEU A 14 -0.59 0.51 10.07
N SER A 15 -1.20 0.28 11.24
CA SER A 15 -2.46 -0.46 11.38
C SER A 15 -3.60 0.25 10.66
N ALA A 16 -3.73 1.56 10.85
CA ALA A 16 -4.75 2.36 10.16
C ALA A 16 -4.54 2.34 8.63
N VAL A 17 -3.29 2.46 8.18
CA VAL A 17 -2.91 2.37 6.77
C VAL A 17 -3.22 0.98 6.21
N HIS A 18 -2.90 -0.09 6.96
CA HIS A 18 -3.18 -1.47 6.59
C HIS A 18 -4.68 -1.71 6.37
N VAL A 19 -5.52 -1.32 7.33
CA VAL A 19 -6.98 -1.44 7.21
C VAL A 19 -7.51 -0.67 6.01
N ARG A 20 -7.03 0.56 5.78
CA ARG A 20 -7.45 1.38 4.63
C ARG A 20 -7.06 0.74 3.30
N ILE A 21 -5.85 0.21 3.21
CA ILE A 21 -5.32 -0.42 1.99
C ILE A 21 -6.05 -1.73 1.68
N HIS A 22 -6.29 -2.56 2.70
CA HIS A 22 -6.92 -3.86 2.52
C HIS A 22 -8.37 -3.74 2.03
N ARG A 23 -9.04 -2.63 2.35
CA ARG A 23 -10.40 -2.31 1.85
C ARG A 23 -10.43 -1.81 0.41
N HIS A 24 -9.29 -1.61 -0.24
CA HIS A 24 -9.23 -1.08 -1.60
C HIS A 24 -9.68 -2.16 -2.61
N ALA A 25 -10.58 -1.83 -3.53
CA ALA A 25 -11.15 -2.79 -4.49
C ALA A 25 -10.07 -3.51 -5.33
N ALA A 26 -9.06 -2.76 -5.78
CA ALA A 26 -7.92 -3.30 -6.52
C ALA A 26 -6.88 -4.09 -5.67
N TRP A 27 -7.10 -4.26 -4.36
CA TRP A 27 -6.19 -5.03 -3.51
C TRP A 27 -6.09 -6.47 -3.99
N ALA A 28 -7.23 -7.07 -4.38
CA ALA A 28 -7.29 -8.44 -4.88
C ALA A 28 -6.53 -8.65 -6.20
N SER A 29 -6.57 -7.65 -7.07
CA SER A 29 -6.17 -7.76 -8.48
C SER A 29 -4.70 -7.40 -8.73
N SER A 30 -4.02 -6.71 -7.81
CA SER A 30 -2.64 -6.24 -8.05
C SER A 30 -1.61 -6.90 -7.12
N SER A 31 -0.92 -7.93 -7.60
CA SER A 31 0.21 -8.56 -6.91
C SER A 31 1.37 -7.59 -6.67
N ARG A 32 1.66 -6.73 -7.65
CA ARG A 32 2.73 -5.71 -7.56
C ARG A 32 2.46 -4.66 -6.49
N ALA A 33 1.21 -4.23 -6.34
CA ALA A 33 0.84 -3.30 -5.28
C ALA A 33 1.01 -3.95 -3.91
N ARG A 34 0.53 -5.20 -3.75
CA ARG A 34 0.70 -5.98 -2.51
C ARG A 34 2.16 -6.14 -2.14
N PHE A 35 3.01 -6.52 -3.08
CA PHE A 35 4.45 -6.67 -2.85
C PHE A 35 5.07 -5.38 -2.30
N ARG A 36 4.81 -4.23 -2.93
CA ARG A 36 5.32 -2.93 -2.47
C ARG A 36 4.81 -2.57 -1.07
N ILE A 37 3.54 -2.85 -0.79
CA ILE A 37 2.93 -2.53 0.50
C ILE A 37 3.50 -3.42 1.61
N LEU A 38 3.66 -4.72 1.36
CA LEU A 38 4.30 -5.65 2.29
C LEU A 38 5.77 -5.27 2.54
N LEU A 39 6.49 -4.87 1.49
CA LEU A 39 7.85 -4.36 1.62
C LEU A 39 7.91 -3.09 2.49
N GLY A 40 6.91 -2.22 2.37
CA GLY A 40 6.74 -1.06 3.23
C GLY A 40 6.58 -1.42 4.71
N TYR A 41 5.85 -2.48 5.04
CA TYR A 41 5.74 -2.98 6.41
C TYR A 41 7.08 -3.48 6.94
N THR A 42 7.83 -4.23 6.13
CA THR A 42 9.16 -4.73 6.50
C THR A 42 10.13 -3.58 6.79
N PHE A 43 10.17 -2.55 5.93
CA PHE A 43 11.01 -1.37 6.16
C PHE A 43 10.58 -0.56 7.39
N THR A 44 9.27 -0.52 7.67
CA THR A 44 8.75 0.12 8.89
C THR A 44 9.23 -0.62 10.14
N ALA A 45 9.24 -1.96 10.12
CA ALA A 45 9.76 -2.78 11.22
C ALA A 45 11.26 -2.54 11.44
N PHE A 46 12.06 -2.47 10.36
CA PHE A 46 13.49 -2.12 10.47
C PHE A 46 13.70 -0.71 11.03
N SER A 47 12.91 0.27 10.58
CA SER A 47 12.97 1.62 11.12
C SER A 47 12.67 1.64 12.62
N ALA A 48 11.59 0.98 13.05
CA ALA A 48 11.21 0.88 14.46
C ALA A 48 12.30 0.21 15.31
N TYR A 49 12.90 -0.88 14.82
CA TYR A 49 14.02 -1.54 15.47
C TYR A 49 15.17 -0.54 15.73
N TRP A 50 15.66 0.11 14.67
CA TRP A 50 16.76 1.07 14.79
C TRP A 50 16.42 2.25 15.70
N ILE A 51 15.19 2.79 15.66
CA ILE A 51 14.74 3.86 16.57
C ILE A 51 14.81 3.42 18.03
N THR A 52 14.48 2.16 18.31
CA THR A 52 14.46 1.65 19.69
C THR A 52 15.84 1.24 20.20
N SER A 53 16.74 0.83 19.31
CA SER A 53 18.08 0.37 19.68
C SER A 53 19.18 1.42 19.51
N ALA A 54 18.88 2.58 18.90
CA ALA A 54 19.87 3.60 18.60
C ALA A 54 20.50 4.21 19.87
N SER A 55 21.82 4.15 19.91
CA SER A 55 22.72 4.75 20.89
C SER A 55 23.68 5.75 20.23
N LEU A 56 23.94 5.60 18.93
CA LEU A 56 24.86 6.42 18.13
C LEU A 56 24.12 7.18 17.03
N MET A 57 24.69 8.30 16.59
CA MET A 57 24.07 9.19 15.58
C MET A 57 23.80 8.49 14.24
N TRP A 58 24.69 7.60 13.77
CA TRP A 58 24.50 6.91 12.49
C TRP A 58 23.33 5.90 12.53
N GLU A 59 22.99 5.38 13.71
CA GLU A 59 21.86 4.46 13.90
C GLU A 59 20.53 5.21 13.72
N TRP A 60 20.47 6.47 14.16
CA TRP A 60 19.34 7.37 13.86
C TRP A 60 19.21 7.67 12.37
N ALA A 61 20.33 7.83 11.65
CA ALA A 61 20.32 8.01 10.21
C ALA A 61 19.77 6.76 9.49
N LEU A 62 20.14 5.56 9.94
CA LEU A 62 19.57 4.31 9.41
C LEU A 62 18.08 4.17 9.68
N ALA A 63 17.64 4.47 10.91
CA ALA A 63 16.22 4.53 11.25
C ALA A 63 15.43 5.43 10.28
N GLY A 64 15.96 6.63 10.00
CA GLY A 64 15.37 7.57 9.05
C GLY A 64 15.36 7.05 7.61
N ALA A 65 16.46 6.45 7.16
CA ALA A 65 16.57 5.86 5.82
C ALA A 65 15.53 4.76 5.59
N TRP A 66 15.35 3.86 6.57
CA TRP A 66 14.33 2.82 6.51
C TRP A 66 12.91 3.38 6.56
N ALA A 67 12.67 4.46 7.32
CA ALA A 67 11.37 5.15 7.33
C ALA A 67 11.02 5.74 5.96
N LEU A 68 11.99 6.37 5.28
CA LEU A 68 11.81 6.92 3.94
C LEU A 68 11.56 5.81 2.91
N ALA A 69 12.31 4.71 2.99
CA ALA A 69 12.09 3.55 2.14
C ALA A 69 10.68 2.96 2.33
N ALA A 70 10.21 2.86 3.59
CA ALA A 70 8.86 2.42 3.91
C ALA A 70 7.80 3.34 3.29
N ALA A 71 7.95 4.66 3.46
CA ALA A 71 7.04 5.64 2.89
C ALA A 71 6.99 5.54 1.36
N ALA A 72 8.14 5.44 0.69
CA ALA A 72 8.21 5.28 -0.76
C ALA A 72 7.51 4.00 -1.24
N ALA A 73 7.72 2.88 -0.55
CA ALA A 73 7.09 1.61 -0.87
C ALA A 73 5.55 1.66 -0.71
N LEU A 74 5.06 2.25 0.38
CA LEU A 74 3.63 2.43 0.64
C LEU A 74 2.98 3.40 -0.37
N LEU A 75 3.63 4.53 -0.67
CA LEU A 75 3.12 5.52 -1.63
C LEU A 75 3.04 4.92 -3.04
N THR A 76 4.10 4.25 -3.51
CA THR A 76 4.12 3.62 -4.83
C THR A 76 3.18 2.42 -4.93
N GLY A 77 3.02 1.64 -3.85
CA GLY A 77 2.01 0.59 -3.77
C GLY A 77 0.59 1.16 -3.87
N SER A 78 0.29 2.22 -3.10
CA SER A 78 -1.02 2.87 -3.12
C SER A 78 -1.35 3.52 -4.46
N SER A 79 -0.37 4.12 -5.15
CA SER A 79 -0.58 4.69 -6.47
C SER A 79 -0.86 3.62 -7.51
N THR A 80 -0.24 2.45 -7.37
CA THR A 80 -0.52 1.27 -8.21
C THR A 80 -1.95 0.79 -8.01
N LEU A 81 -2.43 0.70 -6.76
CA LEU A 81 -3.82 0.33 -6.46
C LEU A 81 -4.82 1.29 -7.11
N ARG A 82 -4.57 2.60 -7.02
CA ARG A 82 -5.43 3.62 -7.63
C ARG A 82 -5.49 3.49 -9.14
N ARG A 83 -4.34 3.27 -9.79
CA ARG A 83 -4.27 3.07 -11.25
C ARG A 83 -5.04 1.83 -11.68
N VAL A 84 -4.80 0.68 -11.04
CA VAL A 84 -5.52 -0.57 -11.37
C VAL A 84 -7.02 -0.42 -11.16
N ALA A 85 -7.47 0.25 -10.11
CA ALA A 85 -8.89 0.50 -9.90
C ALA A 85 -9.50 1.39 -10.99
N ALA A 86 -8.78 2.43 -11.45
CA ALA A 86 -9.23 3.28 -12.54
C ALA A 86 -9.31 2.51 -13.87
N ASP A 87 -8.31 1.69 -14.17
CA ASP A 87 -8.29 0.85 -15.38
C ASP A 87 -9.45 -0.14 -15.37
N GLN A 88 -9.71 -0.79 -14.22
CA GLN A 88 -10.85 -1.71 -14.05
C GLN A 88 -12.20 -1.00 -14.22
N ALA A 89 -12.35 0.22 -13.68
CA ALA A 89 -13.57 1.00 -13.86
C ALA A 89 -13.79 1.42 -15.32
N ALA A 90 -12.72 1.79 -16.04
CA ALA A 90 -12.79 2.13 -17.45
C ALA A 90 -13.19 0.91 -18.32
N VAL A 91 -12.64 -0.26 -18.03
CA VAL A 91 -13.02 -1.51 -18.71
C VAL A 91 -14.46 -1.90 -18.42
N ALA A 92 -14.91 -1.78 -17.16
CA ALA A 92 -16.29 -2.07 -16.79
C ALA A 92 -17.27 -1.15 -17.55
N LEU A 93 -16.99 0.15 -17.61
CA LEU A 93 -17.78 1.12 -18.36
C LEU A 93 -17.83 0.79 -19.86
N ALA A 94 -16.68 0.40 -20.45
CA ALA A 94 -16.63 0.00 -21.85
C ALA A 94 -17.49 -1.24 -22.12
N MET A 95 -17.52 -2.21 -21.21
CA MET A 95 -18.39 -3.39 -21.32
C MET A 95 -19.87 -3.04 -21.21
N GLU A 96 -20.25 -2.09 -20.36
CA GLU A 96 -21.64 -1.63 -20.24
C GLU A 96 -22.14 -0.92 -21.50
N THR A 97 -21.23 -0.32 -22.29
CA THR A 97 -21.59 0.35 -23.56
C THR A 97 -21.69 -0.60 -24.76
N ILE A 98 -21.41 -1.89 -24.60
CA ILE A 98 -21.60 -2.88 -25.66
C ILE A 98 -23.11 -3.15 -25.76
N GLU A 99 -23.72 -2.68 -26.85
CA GLU A 99 -25.14 -2.90 -27.12
C GLU A 99 -25.43 -4.41 -27.07
N PRO A 100 -26.41 -4.87 -26.27
CA PRO A 100 -26.67 -6.29 -26.12
C PRO A 100 -26.97 -6.85 -27.51
N ALA A 101 -26.23 -7.90 -27.89
CA ALA A 101 -26.47 -8.63 -29.13
C ALA A 101 -27.84 -9.32 -29.02
N THR A 102 -28.90 -8.54 -29.26
CA THR A 102 -30.27 -8.99 -29.46
C THR A 102 -30.35 -9.60 -30.86
N GLY A 103 -29.54 -10.64 -31.07
CA GLY A 103 -29.68 -11.50 -32.22
C GLY A 103 -31.06 -12.12 -32.13
N ALA A 104 -32.02 -11.56 -32.89
CA ALA A 104 -33.29 -12.21 -33.12
C ALA A 104 -32.96 -13.60 -33.68
N VAL A 105 -33.25 -14.63 -32.88
CA VAL A 105 -33.07 -16.02 -33.29
C VAL A 105 -34.05 -16.27 -34.43
N PRO A 106 -33.59 -16.49 -35.67
CA PRO A 106 -34.50 -16.85 -36.76
C PRO A 106 -35.17 -18.18 -36.41
N ARG A 107 -36.50 -18.16 -36.40
CA ARG A 107 -37.35 -19.35 -36.23
C ARG A 107 -37.32 -20.23 -37.46
#